data_AF-A0A432FJG1-F1
#
_entry.id   AF-A0A432FJG1-F1
#
_cell.length_a   1.000
_cell.length_b   1.000
_cell.length_c   1.000
_cell.angle_alpha   90.00
_cell.angle_beta   90.00
_cell.angle_gamma   90.00
#
_symmetry.space_group_name_H-M   'P 1'
#
loop_
_entity.id
_entity.type
_entity.pdbx_description
1 polymer ?
#
loop_
_entity_poly.entity_id
_entity_poly.type
_entity_poly.pdbx_seq_one_letter_code
_entity_poly.pdbx_strand_id
1 'polypeptide(L)' 'MKKYTIGLITGALLAISAMMFMGARDSERGKYQAFASEGRRYLLDTQSAKLYSYNINSDNGWVLRSDGF' A
#
# COMPACT_ATOMS: atom_id res chain seq x y z
N MET A 1 13.79 31.23 22.45
CA MET A 1 13.29 31.38 21.07
C MET A 1 13.52 30.15 20.18
N LYS A 2 14.75 29.59 20.07
CA LYS A 2 15.08 28.52 19.09
C LYS A 2 14.35 27.17 19.24
N LYS A 3 13.88 26.80 20.45
CA LYS A 3 13.25 25.49 20.73
C LYS A 3 11.80 25.38 20.24
N TYR A 4 11.05 26.48 20.24
CA TYR A 4 9.65 26.51 19.77
C TYR A 4 9.56 26.38 18.25
N THR A 5 10.57 26.85 17.51
CA THR A 5 10.63 26.76 16.05
C THR A 5 10.72 25.31 15.56
N ILE A 6 11.43 24.45 16.29
CA ILE A 6 11.58 23.02 15.93
C ILE A 6 10.25 22.30 16.09
N GLY A 7 9.55 22.52 17.21
CA GLY A 7 8.23 21.92 17.43
C GLY A 7 7.20 22.33 16.38
N LEU A 8 7.27 23.58 15.91
CA LEU A 8 6.38 24.09 14.87
C LEU A 8 6.67 23.45 13.51
N ILE A 9 7.95 23.27 13.15
CA ILE A 9 8.35 22.59 11.91
C ILE A 9 7.90 21.12 11.94
N THR A 10 8.19 20.40 13.03
CA THR A 10 7.79 18.99 13.17
C THR A 10 6.28 18.83 13.16
N GLY A 11 5.54 19.71 13.86
CA GLY A 11 4.08 19.70 13.87
C GLY A 11 3.47 20.00 12.50
N ALA A 12 4.02 20.98 11.77
CA ALA A 12 3.57 21.30 10.41
C ALA A 12 3.81 20.15 9.42
N LEU A 13 4.99 19.51 9.47
CA LEU A 13 5.30 18.33 8.67
C LEU A 13 4.35 17.17 8.97
N LEU A 14 4.09 16.90 10.25
CA LEU A 14 3.17 15.84 10.67
C LEU A 14 1.74 16.09 10.16
N ALA A 15 1.26 17.34 10.23
CA ALA A 15 -0.06 17.73 9.74
C ALA A 15 -0.18 17.58 8.21
N ILE A 16 0.86 17.96 7.46
CA ILE A 16 0.90 17.78 5.99
C ILE A 16 0.90 16.29 5.63
N SER A 17 1.72 15.48 6.32
CA SER A 17 1.73 14.02 6.11
C SER A 17 0.37 13.38 6.42
N ALA A 18 -0.29 13.82 7.49
CA ALA A 18 -1.63 13.37 7.83
C ALA A 18 -2.66 13.77 6.77
N MET A 19 -2.62 15.00 6.23
CA MET A 19 -3.50 15.45 5.15
C MET A 19 -3.31 14.65 3.86
N MET A 20 -2.08 14.33 3.47
CA MET A 20 -1.81 13.49 2.30
C MET A 20 -2.39 12.08 2.45
N PHE A 21 -2.33 11.51 3.66
CA PHE A 21 -2.93 10.22 3.97
C PHE A 21 -4.46 10.27 4.11
N MET A 22 -5.02 11.35 4.65
CA MET A 22 -6.45 11.48 4.91
C MET A 22 -7.25 11.85 3.66
N GLY A 23 -6.68 12.68 2.77
CA GLY A 23 -7.26 12.99 1.45
C GLY A 23 -7.22 11.82 0.46
N ALA A 24 -6.39 10.80 0.71
CA ALA A 24 -6.31 9.59 -0.11
C ALA A 24 -7.39 8.53 0.22
N ARG A 25 -8.22 8.74 1.25
CA ARG A 25 -9.20 7.73 1.71
C ARG A 25 -10.36 7.48 0.72
N ASP A 26 -10.67 8.43 -0.14
CA ASP A 26 -11.83 8.37 -1.06
C ASP A 26 -11.43 8.24 -2.53
N SER A 27 -10.23 7.73 -2.78
CA SER A 27 -9.76 7.44 -4.13
C SER A 27 -9.55 5.94 -4.28
N GLU A 28 -10.16 5.34 -5.30
CA GLU A 28 -9.83 3.97 -5.73
C GLU A 28 -8.37 3.84 -6.22
N ARG A 29 -7.65 4.97 -6.33
CA ARG A 29 -6.25 5.06 -6.71
C ARG A 29 -5.35 4.55 -5.59
N GLY A 30 -4.54 3.53 -5.87
CA GLY A 30 -3.65 2.89 -4.90
C GLY A 30 -4.30 1.78 -4.07
N LYS A 31 -5.56 1.43 -4.38
CA LYS A 31 -6.28 0.31 -3.74
C LYS A 31 -5.54 -1.01 -3.91
N TYR A 32 -4.95 -1.25 -5.08
CA TYR A 32 -4.20 -2.45 -5.36
C TYR A 32 -2.74 -2.12 -5.63
N GLN A 33 -1.85 -2.70 -4.83
CA GLN A 33 -0.41 -2.68 -5.09
C GLN A 33 0.02 -4.07 -5.58
N ALA A 34 0.57 -4.14 -6.79
CA ALA A 34 1.06 -5.39 -7.38
C ALA A 34 2.57 -5.48 -7.26
N PHE A 35 3.08 -6.63 -6.81
CA PHE A 35 4.51 -6.93 -6.79
C PHE A 35 4.73 -8.41 -7.14
N ALA A 36 5.90 -8.72 -7.70
CA ALA A 36 6.25 -10.08 -8.11
C ALA A 36 7.54 -10.51 -7.44
N SER A 37 7.60 -11.77 -7.00
CA SER A 37 8.78 -12.38 -6.40
C SER A 37 8.80 -13.86 -6.75
N GLU A 38 9.94 -14.37 -7.24
CA GLU A 38 10.20 -15.79 -7.52
C GLU A 38 9.06 -16.54 -8.23
N GLY A 39 8.54 -15.97 -9.33
CA GLY A 39 7.48 -16.61 -10.14
C GLY A 39 6.06 -16.51 -9.55
N ARG A 40 5.91 -15.90 -8.37
CA ARG A 40 4.62 -15.58 -7.76
C ARG A 40 4.30 -14.09 -7.92
N ARG A 41 3.05 -13.79 -8.26
CA ARG A 41 2.53 -12.42 -8.25
C ARG A 41 1.68 -12.22 -7.01
N TYR A 42 1.87 -11.09 -6.35
CA TYR A 42 1.11 -10.69 -5.18
C TYR A 42 0.34 -9.40 -5.48
N LEU A 43 -0.86 -9.31 -4.92
CA LEU A 43 -1.70 -8.12 -5.00
C LEU A 43 -2.14 -7.77 -3.58
N LEU A 44 -1.68 -6.64 -3.07
CA LEU A 44 -2.11 -6.10 -1.78
C LEU A 44 -3.28 -5.16 -1.99
N ASP A 45 -4.42 -5.49 -1.38
CA ASP A 45 -5.53 -4.55 -1.17
C ASP A 45 -5.22 -3.68 0.04
N THR A 46 -4.89 -2.42 -0.21
CA THR A 46 -4.47 -1.45 0.81
C THR A 46 -5.64 -0.94 1.66
N GLN A 47 -6.89 -1.13 1.21
CA GLN A 47 -8.07 -0.74 1.96
C GLN A 47 -8.45 -1.80 2.99
N SER A 48 -8.42 -3.07 2.59
CA SER A 48 -8.80 -4.20 3.46
C SER A 48 -7.61 -4.91 4.11
N ALA A 49 -6.39 -4.49 3.79
CA ALA A 49 -5.14 -5.14 4.17
C ALA A 49 -5.05 -6.62 3.75
N LYS A 50 -5.82 -7.02 2.72
CA LYS A 50 -5.81 -8.39 2.20
C LYS A 50 -4.70 -8.58 1.19
N LEU A 51 -3.97 -9.68 1.33
CA LEU A 51 -2.95 -10.09 0.36
C LEU A 51 -3.48 -11.22 -0.51
N TYR A 52 -3.50 -11.02 -1.82
CA TYR A 52 -3.78 -12.08 -2.78
C TYR A 52 -2.47 -12.58 -3.37
N SER A 53 -2.35 -13.89 -3.54
CA SER A 53 -1.22 -14.50 -4.23
C SER A 53 -1.69 -15.28 -5.45
N TYR A 54 -0.93 -15.14 -6.53
CA TYR A 54 -1.17 -15.76 -7.80
C TYR A 54 0.06 -16.60 -8.14
N ASN A 55 -0.12 -17.92 -8.17
CA ASN A 55 0.87 -18.82 -8.76
C ASN A 55 0.60 -18.88 -10.26
N ILE A 56 1.59 -18.48 -11.05
CA ILE A 56 1.56 -18.67 -12.49
C ILE A 56 2.05 -20.10 -12.72
N ASN A 57 1.13 -21.00 -13.09
CA ASN A 57 1.55 -22.31 -13.54
C ASN A 57 2.06 -22.19 -14.98
N SER A 58 3.38 -22.25 -15.15
CA SER A 58 4.04 -22.14 -16.45
C SER A 58 3.74 -23.30 -17.40
N ASP A 59 3.21 -24.42 -16.90
CA ASP A 59 2.96 -25.62 -17.70
C ASP A 59 1.68 -25.52 -18.54
N ASN A 60 0.71 -24.73 -18.09
CA ASN A 60 -0.61 -24.65 -18.71
C ASN A 60 -1.20 -23.22 -18.78
N GLY A 61 -0.47 -22.21 -18.29
CA GLY A 61 -0.85 -20.79 -18.40
C GLY A 61 -1.99 -20.35 -17.48
N TRP A 62 -2.43 -21.22 -16.56
CA TRP A 62 -3.53 -20.90 -15.65
C TRP A 62 -3.01 -20.17 -14.40
N VAL A 63 -3.77 -19.14 -14.00
CA VAL A 63 -3.49 -18.34 -12.80
C VAL A 63 -4.33 -18.90 -11.65
N LEU A 64 -3.68 -19.55 -10.69
CA LEU A 64 -4.34 -20.03 -9.48
C LEU A 64 -4.31 -18.91 -8.43
N ARG A 65 -5.48 -18.33 -8.15
CA ARG A 65 -5.68 -17.40 -7.03
C ARG A 65 -5.70 -18.21 -5.74
N SER A 66 -4.71 -18.00 -4.88
CA SER A 66 -4.75 -18.45 -3.50
C SER A 66 -5.11 -17.25 -2.63
N ASP A 67 -6.24 -17.34 -1.95
CA ASP A 67 -6.69 -16.32 -1.01
C ASP A 67 -5.69 -16.31 0.17
N GLY A 68 -5.06 -15.16 0.41
CA GLY A 68 -4.11 -15.00 1.52
C GLY A 68 -4.79 -14.75 2.86
N PHE A 69 -3.98 -14.87 3.91
CA PHE A 69 -4.31 -14.79 5.33
C PHE A 69 -5.06 -13.52 5.74
#